data_AF-A0A7T7WLI2-F1
#
_entry.id   AF-A0A7T7WLI2-F1
#
_cell.length_a   1.000
_cell.length_b   1.000
_cell.length_c   1.000
_cell.angle_alpha   90.00
_cell.angle_beta   90.00
_cell.angle_gamma   90.00
#
_symmetry.space_group_name_H-M   'P 1'
#
loop_
_entity.id
_entity.type
_entity.pdbx_description
1 polymer ?
#
loop_
_entity_poly.entity_id
_entity_poly.type
_entity_poly.pdbx_seq_one_letter_code
_entity_poly.pdbx_strand_id
1 'polypeptide(L)' 'MKALLIINGLNISDEEIKSFNRREISGFERISLNSFIFNLSESSNLLADIQNYLQSRGNKYSILYFEKDPTIFTYLK' A
#
# COMPACT_ATOMS: atom_id res chain seq x y z
N MET A 1 -11.30 -8.36 3.37
CA MET A 1 -10.35 -8.76 2.32
C MET A 1 -9.18 -7.80 2.35
N LYS A 2 -7.95 -8.32 2.32
CA LYS A 2 -6.75 -7.48 2.32
C LYS A 2 -6.07 -7.50 0.95
N ALA A 3 -5.38 -6.43 0.62
CA ALA A 3 -4.55 -6.33 -0.58
C ALA A 3 -3.15 -5.90 -0.20
N LEU A 4 -2.13 -6.61 -0.68
CA LEU A 4 -0.74 -6.19 -0.62
C LEU A 4 -0.36 -5.55 -1.94
N LEU A 5 -0.04 -4.26 -1.90
CA LEU A 5 0.60 -3.52 -2.98
C LEU A 5 2.11 -3.67 -2.86
N ILE A 6 2.78 -4.03 -3.96
CA ILE A 6 4.24 -4.07 -4.07
C ILE A 6 4.65 -3.19 -5.24
N ILE A 7 5.48 -2.19 -4.98
CA ILE A 7 5.93 -1.22 -5.97
C ILE A 7 7.35 -1.61 -6.42
N ASN A 8 7.54 -1.72 -7.73
CA ASN A 8 8.81 -2.17 -8.31
C ASN A 8 9.73 -0.97 -8.57
N GLY A 9 10.89 -0.95 -7.91
CA GLY A 9 11.95 0.04 -8.18
C GLY A 9 11.67 1.46 -7.65
N LEU A 10 10.61 1.64 -6.86
CA LEU A 10 10.29 2.91 -6.23
C LEU A 10 9.98 2.70 -4.75
N ASN A 11 10.65 3.49 -3.90
CA ASN A 11 10.31 3.66 -2.50
C ASN A 11 9.38 4.87 -2.36
N ILE A 12 8.34 4.73 -1.55
CA ILE A 12 7.44 5.82 -1.20
C ILE A 12 7.86 6.33 0.18
N SER A 13 8.22 7.61 0.28
CA SER A 13 8.60 8.22 1.56
C SER A 13 7.40 8.33 2.50
N ASP A 14 7.64 8.64 3.78
CA ASP A 14 6.53 8.88 4.72
C ASP A 14 5.74 10.14 4.34
N GLU A 15 6.40 11.16 3.80
CA GLU A 15 5.75 12.38 3.30
C GLU A 15 4.84 12.08 2.10
N GLU A 16 5.29 11.26 1.17
CA GLU A 16 4.46 10.83 0.04
C GLU A 16 3.23 10.06 0.52
N ILE A 17 3.37 9.09 1.43
CA ILE A 17 2.22 8.39 2.02
C ILE A 17 1.28 9.34 2.76
N LYS A 18 1.79 10.27 3.56
CA LYS A 18 0.96 11.30 4.21
C LYS A 18 0.23 12.16 3.19
N SER A 19 0.86 12.45 2.04
CA SER A 19 0.24 13.22 0.96
C SER A 19 -0.91 12.50 0.27
N PHE A 20 -0.87 11.16 0.21
CA PHE A 20 -1.98 10.31 -0.25
C PHE A 20 -3.04 10.17 0.85
N ASN A 21 -2.61 9.99 2.10
CA ASN A 21 -3.49 9.79 3.24
C ASN A 21 -3.84 11.08 4.01
N ARG A 22 -4.19 12.16 3.31
CA ARG A 22 -4.52 13.47 3.94
C ARG A 22 -5.73 13.41 4.88
N ARG A 23 -6.58 12.39 4.72
CA ARG A 23 -7.80 12.19 5.50
C ARG A 23 -7.59 11.22 6.67
N GLU A 24 -6.35 10.80 6.93
CA GLU A 24 -6.01 9.85 8.01
C GLU A 24 -6.86 8.58 7.97
N ILE A 25 -7.08 8.06 6.75
CA ILE A 25 -7.81 6.83 6.48
C ILE A 25 -7.12 5.68 7.22
N SER A 26 -7.92 4.90 7.96
CA SER A 26 -7.52 3.70 8.69
C SER A 26 -7.37 2.49 7.77
N GLY A 27 -6.97 1.34 8.32
CA GLY A 27 -6.93 0.09 7.55
C GLY A 27 -5.80 0.02 6.53
N PHE A 28 -4.69 0.71 6.78
CA PHE A 28 -3.50 0.70 5.96
C PHE A 28 -2.27 0.47 6.84
N GLU A 29 -1.36 -0.38 6.39
CA GLU A 29 -0.12 -0.71 7.06
C GLU A 29 1.04 -0.71 6.06
N ARG A 30 2.15 -0.07 6.44
CA ARG A 30 3.40 -0.10 5.68
C ARG A 30 4.24 -1.29 6.14
N ILE A 31 4.56 -2.19 5.21
CA ILE A 31 5.43 -3.36 5.47
C ILE A 31 6.89 -3.03 5.17
N SER A 32 7.12 -2.26 4.10
CA SER A 32 8.43 -1.72 3.73
C SER A 32 8.24 -0.39 2.99
N LEU A 33 9.34 0.27 2.62
CA LEU A 33 9.28 1.52 1.84
C LEU A 33 8.54 1.38 0.49
N ASN A 34 8.40 0.18 -0.04
CA ASN A 34 7.77 -0.09 -1.33
C ASN A 34 6.62 -1.09 -1.25
N SER A 35 6.18 -1.49 -0.06
CA SER A 35 5.10 -2.46 0.09
C SER A 35 4.14 -2.14 1.23
N PHE A 36 2.86 -2.34 0.95
CA PHE A 36 1.75 -1.80 1.73
C PHE A 36 0.59 -2.76 1.76
N ILE A 37 0.04 -3.02 2.95
CA ILE A 37 -1.18 -3.80 3.13
C ILE A 37 -2.36 -2.86 3.36
N PHE A 38 -3.45 -3.14 2.64
CA PHE A 38 -4.70 -2.40 2.71
C PHE A 38 -5.83 -3.33 3.14
N ASN A 39 -6.62 -2.93 4.12
CA ASN A 39 -7.94 -3.47 4.37
C ASN A 39 -8.94 -2.83 3.40
N LEU A 40 -9.40 -3.58 2.40
CA LEU A 40 -10.18 -3.02 1.30
C LEU A 40 -11.56 -2.48 1.72
N SER A 41 -12.08 -2.87 2.89
CA SER A 41 -13.31 -2.27 3.44
C SER A 41 -13.11 -0.86 3.98
N GLU A 42 -11.87 -0.48 4.29
CA GLU A 42 -11.52 0.78 4.97
C GLU A 42 -10.69 1.70 4.06
N SER A 43 -9.73 1.14 3.32
CA SER A 43 -8.68 1.89 2.60
C SER A 43 -8.63 1.62 1.10
N SER A 44 -9.70 1.11 0.50
CA SER A 44 -9.77 0.90 -0.96
C SER A 44 -9.57 2.18 -1.77
N ASN A 45 -10.09 3.31 -1.31
CA ASN A 45 -9.88 4.61 -1.95
C ASN A 45 -8.41 5.04 -1.92
N LEU A 46 -7.72 4.83 -0.79
CA LEU A 46 -6.30 5.15 -0.67
C LEU A 46 -5.44 4.28 -1.59
N LEU A 47 -5.78 2.99 -1.71
CA LEU A 47 -5.15 2.09 -2.68
C LEU A 47 -5.34 2.61 -4.12
N ALA A 48 -6.55 3.01 -4.49
CA ALA A 48 -6.84 3.56 -5.81
C ALA A 48 -6.05 4.86 -6.10
N ASP A 49 -5.94 5.76 -5.11
CA ASP A 49 -5.16 6.99 -5.24
C ASP A 49 -3.67 6.70 -5.49
N ILE A 50 -3.10 5.74 -4.78
CA ILE A 50 -1.71 5.31 -4.98
C ILE A 50 -1.54 4.63 -6.34
N GLN A 51 -2.50 3.80 -6.77
CA GLN A 51 -2.47 3.19 -8.10
C GLN A 51 -2.47 4.24 -9.21
N ASN A 52 -3.32 5.25 -9.10
CA ASN A 52 -3.39 6.37 -10.04
C ASN A 52 -2.06 7.14 -10.08
N TYR A 53 -1.48 7.42 -8.91
CA TYR A 53 -0.16 8.05 -8.81
C TYR A 53 0.92 7.23 -9.52
N LEU A 54 1.00 5.93 -9.26
CA LEU A 54 1.99 5.05 -9.87
C LEU A 54 1.80 4.94 -11.39
N GLN A 55 0.56 4.82 -11.85
CA GLN A 55 0.21 4.76 -13.26
C GLN A 55 0.60 6.07 -13.98
N SER A 56 0.35 7.23 -13.37
CA SER A 56 0.70 8.54 -13.94
C SER A 56 2.20 8.71 -14.20
N ARG A 57 3.03 7.93 -13.50
CA ARG A 57 4.50 7.97 -13.58
C ARG A 57 5.09 6.76 -14.31
N GLY A 58 4.26 5.87 -14.86
CA GLY A 58 4.73 4.65 -15.54
C GLY A 58 5.39 3.63 -14.61
N ASN A 59 5.18 3.72 -13.30
CA ASN A 59 5.74 2.78 -12.34
C ASN A 59 4.99 1.46 -12.39
N LYS A 60 5.73 0.35 -12.41
CA LYS A 60 5.17 -1.00 -12.33
C LYS A 60 4.89 -1.35 -10.87
N TYR A 61 3.76 -1.99 -10.62
CA TYR A 61 3.40 -2.51 -9.31
C TYR A 61 2.61 -3.81 -9.46
N SER A 62 2.55 -4.58 -8.37
CA SER A 62 1.76 -5.79 -8.25
C SER A 62 0.77 -5.63 -7.10
N ILE A 63 -0.42 -6.19 -7.24
CA ILE A 63 -1.40 -6.28 -6.14
C ILE A 63 -1.73 -7.75 -5.92
N LEU A 64 -1.57 -8.20 -4.68
CA LEU A 64 -1.94 -9.53 -4.23
C LEU A 64 -3.16 -9.41 -3.33
N TYR A 65 -4.25 -10.09 -3.69
CA TYR A 65 -5.48 -10.12 -2.90
C TYR A 65 -5.48 -11.36 -2.00
N PHE A 66 -5.82 -11.17 -0.73
CA PHE A 66 -5.92 -12.26 0.24
C PHE A 66 -7.37 -12.45 0.69
N GLU A 67 -7.89 -13.65 0.46
CA GLU A 67 -9.23 -14.06 0.92
C GLU A 67 -9.33 -14.13 2.46
N LYS A 68 -8.20 -14.41 3.12
CA LYS A 68 -8.03 -14.42 4.57
C LYS A 68 -6.95 -13.45 4.98
N ASP A 69 -6.94 -13.05 6.24
CA ASP A 69 -5.87 -12.19 6.76
C ASP A 69 -4.51 -12.90 6.67
N PRO A 70 -3.51 -12.30 5.99
CA PRO A 70 -2.20 -12.91 5.85
C PRO A 70 -1.45 -12.88 7.18
N THR A 71 -0.70 -13.93 7.47
CA THR A 71 0.28 -13.92 8.56
C THR A 71 1.50 -13.12 8.12
N ILE A 72 1.81 -12.04 8.83
CA ILE A 72 2.97 -11.19 8.56
C ILE A 72 4.06 -11.58 9.56
N PHE A 73 5.24 -11.97 9.05
CA PHE A 73 6.43 -12.20 9.87
C PHE A 73 7.44 -11.09 9.59
N THR A 74 7.87 -10.40 10.64
CA THR A 74 8.86 -9.32 10.56
C THR A 74 10.08 -9.71 11.37
N TYR A 75 11.24 -9.84 10.71
CA TYR A 75 12.52 -10.00 11.39
C TYR A 75 13.12 -8.62 11.67
N LEU A 76 13.24 -8.27 12.94
CA LEU A 76 13.95 -7.08 13.40
C LEU A 76 15.38 -7.50 13.78
N LYS A 77 16.38 -6.88 13.15
CA LYS A 77 17.79 -7.02 13.55
C LYS A 77 18.10 -6.19 14.79
#